data_AF-A0A7W0Y3J6-F1
#
_entry.id   AF-A0A7W0Y3J6-F1
#
_cell.length_a   1.000
_cell.length_b   1.000
_cell.length_c   1.000
_cell.angle_alpha   90.00
_cell.angle_beta   90.00
_cell.angle_gamma   90.00
#
_symmetry.space_group_name_H-M   'P 1'
#
loop_
_entity.id
_entity.type
_entity.pdbx_description
1 polymer ?
#
loop_
_entity_poly.entity_id
_entity_poly.type
_entity_poly.pdbx_seq_one_letter_code
_entity_poly.pdbx_strand_id
1 'polypeptide(L)'
;IIPKERKAYLHELSDDSAAAIGRVLPRIARAVMKATGATAYNVLQNNGAAAHQAVFHVHFHIIPKHDDGSGLGIGWPAGTLADGAGLATAIAAKL
;
A
#
# COMPACT_ATOMS: atom_id res chain seq x y z
N ILE A 1 1.51 7.85 -6.05
CA ILE A 1 2.83 8.35 -5.57
C ILE A 1 3.88 7.34 -5.96
N ILE A 2 4.97 7.78 -6.59
CA ILE A 2 5.98 6.91 -7.21
C ILE A 2 7.37 7.42 -6.78
N PRO A 3 8.30 6.56 -6.31
CA PRO A 3 9.67 6.97 -6.05
C PRO A 3 10.40 7.30 -7.34
N LYS A 4 11.36 8.22 -7.27
CA LYS A 4 12.28 8.46 -8.40
C LYS A 4 13.18 7.25 -8.65
N GLU A 5 13.57 6.56 -7.59
CA GLU A 5 14.26 5.28 -7.68
C GLU A 5 13.37 4.25 -8.39
N ARG A 6 13.90 3.62 -9.45
CA ARG A 6 13.17 2.65 -10.25
C ARG A 6 13.38 1.25 -9.69
N LYS A 7 12.41 0.79 -8.90
CA LYS A 7 12.33 -0.58 -8.37
C LYS A 7 10.97 -1.17 -8.69
N ALA A 8 10.93 -2.46 -9.00
CA ALA A 8 9.69 -3.13 -9.38
C ALA A 8 8.84 -3.45 -8.14
N TYR A 9 9.49 -3.81 -7.03
CA TYR A 9 8.85 -4.22 -5.79
C TYR A 9 9.24 -3.32 -4.62
N LEU A 10 8.35 -3.24 -3.61
CA LEU A 10 8.55 -2.40 -2.43
C LEU A 10 9.79 -2.79 -1.62
N HIS A 11 10.04 -4.08 -1.47
CA HIS A 11 11.18 -4.62 -0.71
C HIS A 11 12.53 -4.41 -1.39
N GLU A 12 12.56 -3.87 -2.61
CA GLU A 12 13.80 -3.55 -3.33
C GLU A 12 14.21 -2.07 -3.18
N LEU A 13 13.35 -1.23 -2.60
CA LEU A 13 13.65 0.19 -2.40
C LEU A 13 14.74 0.36 -1.34
N SER A 14 15.57 1.39 -1.52
CA SER A 14 16.43 1.90 -0.46
C SER A 14 15.63 2.48 0.71
N ASP A 15 16.21 2.45 1.91
CA ASP A 15 15.64 3.08 3.11
C ASP A 15 15.34 4.56 2.90
N ASP A 16 16.22 5.28 2.20
CA ASP A 16 16.05 6.70 1.87
C ASP A 16 14.81 6.94 0.99
N SER A 17 14.64 6.12 -0.05
CA SER A 17 13.45 6.19 -0.92
C SER A 17 12.17 5.84 -0.14
N ALA A 18 12.22 4.78 0.67
CA ALA A 18 11.10 4.35 1.50
C ALA A 18 10.69 5.43 2.51
N ALA A 19 11.65 6.03 3.21
CA ALA A 19 11.44 7.12 4.15
C ALA A 19 10.88 8.37 3.46
N ALA A 20 11.41 8.71 2.28
CA ALA A 20 10.91 9.83 1.48
C ALA A 20 9.45 9.63 1.07
N ILE A 21 9.06 8.42 0.64
CA ILE A 21 7.67 8.08 0.34
C ILE A 21 6.81 8.22 1.60
N GLY A 22 7.21 7.59 2.71
CA GLY A 22 6.46 7.62 3.97
C GLY A 22 6.19 9.04 4.48
N ARG A 23 7.15 9.95 4.27
CA ARG A 23 7.01 11.38 4.61
C ARG A 23 5.98 12.12 3.76
N VAL A 24 5.87 11.81 2.46
CA VAL A 24 4.97 12.54 1.54
C VAL A 24 3.58 11.93 1.45
N LEU A 25 3.45 10.61 1.67
CA LEU A 25 2.21 9.86 1.59
C LEU A 25 1.06 10.48 2.40
N PRO A 26 1.18 10.78 3.71
CA PRO A 26 0.10 11.38 4.49
C PRO A 26 -0.19 12.84 4.09
N ARG A 27 0.79 13.57 3.55
CA ARG A 27 0.59 14.97 3.10
C ARG A 27 -0.32 14.99 1.87
N ILE A 28 -0.03 14.11 0.91
CA ILE A 28 -0.82 13.98 -0.31
C ILE A 28 -2.19 13.39 0.01
N ALA A 29 -2.29 12.40 0.90
CA ALA A 29 -3.59 11.85 1.31
C ALA A 29 -4.51 12.94 1.88
N ARG A 30 -4.01 13.79 2.79
CA ARG A 30 -4.80 14.94 3.30
C ARG A 30 -5.24 15.90 2.20
N ALA A 31 -4.38 16.16 1.22
CA ALA A 31 -4.72 17.03 0.10
C ALA A 31 -5.82 16.41 -0.79
N VAL A 32 -5.71 15.11 -1.08
CA VAL A 32 -6.73 14.35 -1.82
C VAL A 32 -8.07 14.43 -1.09
N MET A 33 -8.13 14.12 0.21
CA MET A 33 -9.38 14.14 0.98
C MET A 33 -10.04 15.53 0.99
N LYS A 34 -9.24 16.59 1.17
CA LYS A 34 -9.75 17.97 1.10
C LYS A 34 -10.28 18.34 -0.28
N ALA A 35 -9.62 17.87 -1.34
CA ALA A 35 -10.00 18.20 -2.71
C ALA A 35 -11.23 17.43 -3.19
N THR A 36 -11.41 16.19 -2.73
CA THR A 36 -12.53 15.33 -3.18
C THR A 36 -13.74 15.39 -2.26
N GLY A 37 -13.59 15.91 -1.03
CA GLY A 37 -14.65 15.91 -0.03
C GLY A 37 -14.97 14.52 0.54
N ALA A 38 -14.23 13.49 0.15
CA ALA A 38 -14.39 12.15 0.72
C ALA A 38 -14.04 12.17 2.22
N THR A 39 -14.65 11.26 2.98
CA THR A 39 -14.40 11.08 4.42
C THR A 39 -13.58 9.82 4.72
N ALA A 40 -13.52 8.87 3.77
CA ALA A 40 -12.75 7.65 3.84
C ALA A 40 -11.88 7.45 2.58
N TYR A 41 -10.80 6.67 2.71
CA TYR A 41 -9.92 6.33 1.60
C TYR A 41 -9.11 5.07 1.89
N ASN A 42 -8.62 4.42 0.82
CA ASN A 42 -7.64 3.35 0.90
C ASN A 42 -6.28 3.85 0.39
N VAL A 43 -5.21 3.30 0.96
CA VAL A 43 -3.88 3.32 0.34
C VAL A 43 -3.59 1.90 -0.12
N LEU A 44 -3.25 1.75 -1.40
CA LEU A 44 -2.95 0.46 -2.00
C LEU A 44 -1.61 0.51 -2.73
N GLN A 45 -0.78 -0.50 -2.52
CA GLN A 45 0.44 -0.72 -3.27
C GLN A 45 0.58 -2.23 -3.51
N ASN A 46 0.79 -2.59 -4.77
CA ASN A 46 0.80 -3.98 -5.22
C ASN A 46 2.23 -4.41 -5.58
N ASN A 47 2.58 -5.66 -5.23
CA ASN A 47 3.90 -6.25 -5.45
C ASN A 47 3.75 -7.59 -6.19
N GLY A 48 3.95 -7.58 -7.50
CA GLY A 48 3.82 -8.74 -8.40
C GLY A 48 2.49 -8.82 -9.14
N ALA A 49 2.50 -9.45 -10.32
CA ALA A 49 1.33 -9.56 -11.20
C ALA A 49 0.14 -10.28 -10.52
N ALA A 50 0.40 -11.34 -9.74
CA ALA A 50 -0.62 -12.05 -8.98
C ALA A 50 -1.27 -11.18 -7.89
N ALA A 51 -0.57 -10.15 -7.42
CA ALA A 51 -1.10 -9.13 -6.51
C ALA A 51 -1.70 -7.92 -7.26
N HIS A 52 -2.05 -8.08 -8.54
CA HIS A 52 -2.62 -7.04 -9.41
C HIS A 52 -1.67 -5.86 -9.74
N GLN A 53 -0.35 -6.07 -9.74
CA GLN A 53 0.59 -5.08 -10.25
C GLN A 53 0.69 -5.17 -11.78
N ALA A 54 0.30 -4.11 -12.49
CA ALA A 54 0.41 -4.03 -13.95
C ALA A 54 1.67 -3.27 -14.43
N VAL A 55 2.16 -2.30 -13.64
CA VAL A 55 3.37 -1.53 -13.94
C VAL A 55 4.45 -1.88 -12.93
N PHE A 56 5.57 -2.43 -13.42
CA PHE A 56 6.71 -2.88 -12.60
C PHE A 56 7.63 -1.71 -12.20
N HIS A 57 7.03 -0.70 -11.58
CA HIS A 57 7.68 0.37 -10.83
C HIS A 57 6.80 0.67 -9.61
N VAL A 58 7.34 0.64 -8.40
CA VAL A 58 6.60 0.90 -7.15
C VAL A 58 5.69 2.13 -7.28
N HIS A 59 4.40 1.96 -7.01
CA HIS A 59 3.43 3.03 -7.01
C HIS A 59 2.37 2.83 -5.94
N PHE A 60 2.10 3.89 -5.18
CA PHE A 60 1.04 3.93 -4.19
C PHE A 60 -0.17 4.64 -4.75
N HIS A 61 -1.32 3.97 -4.71
CA HIS A 61 -2.62 4.57 -4.92
C HIS A 61 -3.13 5.20 -3.63
N ILE A 62 -3.79 6.35 -3.75
CA ILE A 62 -4.66 6.93 -2.73
C ILE A 62 -6.03 6.96 -3.37
N ILE A 63 -6.97 6.17 -2.85
CA ILE A 63 -8.26 5.90 -3.49
C ILE A 63 -9.34 6.41 -2.54
N PRO A 64 -9.93 7.59 -2.79
CA PRO A 64 -11.10 8.07 -2.06
C PRO A 64 -12.24 7.05 -2.10
N LYS A 65 -12.96 6.94 -0.99
CA LYS A 65 -14.16 6.12 -0.86
C LYS A 65 -15.35 7.03 -0.63
N HIS A 66 -16.38 6.89 -1.46
CA HIS A 66 -17.59 7.69 -1.38
C HIS A 66 -18.78 6.82 -0.93
N ASP A 67 -19.82 7.48 -0.42
CA ASP A 67 -21.02 6.83 0.12
C ASP A 67 -21.84 6.10 -0.95
N ASP A 68 -21.68 6.48 -2.22
CA ASP A 68 -22.26 5.80 -3.38
C ASP A 68 -21.59 4.44 -3.70
N GLY A 69 -20.56 4.07 -2.93
CA GLY A 69 -19.81 2.83 -3.08
C GLY A 69 -18.60 2.93 -4.01
N SER A 70 -18.43 4.05 -4.74
CA SER A 70 -17.28 4.28 -5.61
C SER A 70 -15.96 4.33 -4.84
N GLY A 71 -14.87 3.93 -5.50
CA GLY A 71 -13.55 3.73 -4.90
C GLY A 71 -13.12 2.26 -4.93
N LEU A 72 -12.18 1.89 -4.05
CA LEU A 72 -11.68 0.51 -4.00
C LEU A 72 -12.75 -0.43 -3.43
N GLY A 73 -12.93 -1.59 -4.09
CA GLY A 73 -13.71 -2.71 -3.59
C GLY A 73 -12.77 -3.78 -3.03
N ILE A 74 -13.05 -4.30 -1.83
CA ILE A 74 -12.25 -5.34 -1.18
C ILE A 74 -13.18 -6.47 -0.75
N GLY A 75 -12.89 -7.68 -1.22
CA GLY A 75 -13.42 -8.91 -0.61
C GLY A 75 -12.48 -9.33 0.52
N TRP A 76 -13.02 -9.63 1.71
CA TRP A 76 -12.23 -10.02 2.88
C TRP A 76 -12.60 -11.42 3.39
N PRO A 77 -12.13 -12.50 2.74
CA PRO A 77 -12.37 -13.87 3.18
C PRO A 77 -11.42 -14.24 4.32
N ALA A 78 -11.69 -13.73 5.52
CA ALA A 78 -10.87 -14.01 6.70
C ALA A 78 -10.82 -15.52 7.00
N GLY A 79 -9.62 -16.05 7.19
CA GLY A 79 -9.37 -17.43 7.63
C GLY A 79 -8.69 -17.48 9.01
N THR A 80 -8.42 -18.69 9.49
CA THR A 80 -7.66 -18.93 10.73
C THR A 80 -6.19 -19.24 10.42
N LEU A 81 -5.29 -18.76 11.28
CA LEU A 81 -3.85 -19.05 11.21
C LEU A 81 -3.49 -20.01 12.35
N ALA A 82 -2.98 -21.20 12.03
CA ALA A 82 -2.75 -22.26 13.02
C ALA A 82 -1.56 -21.98 13.96
N ASP A 83 -0.42 -21.54 13.44
CA ASP A 83 0.79 -21.23 14.21
C ASP A 83 1.30 -19.81 13.89
N GLY A 84 0.59 -18.81 14.43
CA GLY A 84 0.97 -17.41 14.25
C GLY A 84 2.29 -17.05 14.93
N ALA A 85 2.59 -17.67 16.08
CA ALA A 85 3.79 -17.35 16.86
C ALA A 85 5.07 -17.90 16.21
N GLY A 86 5.02 -19.13 15.71
CA GLY A 86 6.12 -19.71 14.94
C GLY A 86 6.38 -18.94 13.66
N LEU A 87 5.34 -18.57 12.92
CA LEU A 87 5.49 -17.74 11.72
C LEU A 87 6.09 -16.37 12.03
N ALA A 88 5.63 -15.69 13.09
CA ALA A 88 6.19 -14.41 13.50
C ALA A 88 7.69 -14.50 13.84
N THR A 89 8.09 -15.56 14.54
CA THR A 89 9.50 -15.83 14.86
C THR A 89 10.34 -16.05 13.60
N ALA A 90 9.82 -16.82 12.64
CA ALA A 90 10.50 -17.07 11.36
C ALA A 90 10.68 -15.79 10.53
N ILE A 91 9.68 -14.89 10.53
CA ILE A 91 9.77 -13.59 9.85
C ILE A 91 10.82 -12.69 10.52
N ALA A 92 10.80 -12.60 11.85
CA ALA A 92 11.72 -11.74 12.60
C ALA A 92 13.20 -12.12 12.37
N ALA A 93 13.50 -13.41 12.21
CA ALA A 93 14.85 -13.89 11.91
C ALA A 93 15.35 -13.55 10.49
N LYS A 94 14.54 -12.89 9.66
CA LYS A 94 14.83 -12.54 8.26
C LYS A 94 14.84 -11.03 7.99
N LEU A 95 14.60 -10.21 9.01
CA LEU A 95 14.78 -8.76 8.99
C LEU A 95 16.27 -8.42 9.21
#